data_AF-A0A3D4PEA5-F1
#
_entry.id   AF-A0A3D4PEA5-F1
#
_cell.length_a   1.000
_cell.length_b   1.000
_cell.length_c   1.000
_cell.angle_alpha   90.00
_cell.angle_beta   90.00
_cell.angle_gamma   90.00
#
_symmetry.space_group_name_H-M   'P 1'
#
loop_
_entity.id
_entity.type
_entity.pdbx_description
1 polymer ?
#
loop_
_entity_poly.entity_id
_entity_poly.type
_entity_poly.pdbx_seq_one_letter_code
_entity_poly.pdbx_strand_id
1 'polypeptide(L)' 'MSDHDSQSTGSVDLRKLSQLIANGEHPFPTEIDHESQLRLAILVRQHRCDSLMDLIAKQIASDIYQQHNRLY' A
#
# COMPACT_ATOMS: atom_id res chain seq x y z
N MET A 1 32.08 23.54 1.07
CA MET A 1 30.89 24.26 1.57
C MET A 1 29.76 23.26 1.53
N SER A 2 29.45 22.70 2.69
CA SER A 2 28.51 21.60 2.88
C SER A 2 27.36 22.16 3.70
N ASP A 3 26.30 22.59 3.02
CA ASP A 3 25.06 23.04 3.66
C ASP A 3 23.94 22.15 3.14
N HIS A 4 23.73 20.98 3.76
CA HIS A 4 22.52 20.21 3.51
C HIS A 4 22.06 19.30 4.66
N ASP A 5 22.32 19.67 5.91
CA ASP A 5 21.74 18.98 7.08
C ASP A 5 20.82 19.91 7.87
N SER A 6 19.75 20.37 7.20
CA SER A 6 18.59 20.89 7.90
C SER A 6 17.72 19.72 8.34
N GLN A 7 17.90 19.31 9.60
CA GLN A 7 16.93 18.53 10.35
C GLN A 7 15.52 19.15 10.18
N SER A 8 14.59 18.37 9.63
CA SER A 8 13.15 18.58 9.84
C SER A 8 12.56 17.31 10.45
N THR A 9 12.25 17.44 11.73
CA THR A 9 11.64 16.47 12.65
C THR A 9 10.33 15.88 12.11
N GLY A 10 10.18 14.56 12.13
CA GLY A 10 8.86 13.91 12.22
C GLY A 10 7.97 13.93 10.98
N SER A 11 8.52 13.99 9.77
CA SER A 11 7.77 13.66 8.54
C SER A 11 7.28 12.21 8.65
N VAL A 12 6.01 12.02 9.00
CA VAL A 12 5.38 10.70 8.93
C VAL A 12 5.49 10.24 7.49
N ASP A 13 6.26 9.18 7.25
CA ASP A 13 6.39 8.60 5.92
C ASP A 13 5.00 8.13 5.45
N LEU A 14 4.35 8.98 4.64
CA LEU A 14 3.00 8.76 4.13
C LEU A 14 2.89 7.43 3.38
N ARG A 15 4.00 6.96 2.79
CA ARG A 15 4.02 5.65 2.13
C ARG A 15 3.90 4.53 3.16
N LYS A 16 4.73 4.54 4.20
CA LYS A 16 4.64 3.56 5.29
C LYS A 16 3.28 3.61 5.99
N LEU A 17 2.77 4.81 6.28
CA LEU A 17 1.45 4.97 6.91
C LEU A 17 0.32 4.44 6.00
N SER A 18 0.38 4.71 4.70
CA SER A 18 -0.61 4.19 3.74
C SER A 18 -0.67 2.67 3.73
N GLN A 19 0.47 1.99 3.87
CA GLN A 19 0.54 0.53 3.91
C GLN A 19 -0.09 -0.04 5.19
N LEU A 20 0.23 0.53 6.35
CA LEU A 20 -0.38 0.13 7.63
C LEU A 20 -1.90 0.30 7.60
N ILE A 21 -2.40 1.42 7.07
CA ILE A 21 -3.84 1.66 6.91
C ILE A 21 -4.46 0.70 5.89
N ALA A 22 -3.78 0.46 4.77
CA ALA A 22 -4.27 -0.44 3.73
C ALA A 22 -4.47 -1.86 4.27
N ASN A 23 -3.56 -2.32 5.14
CA ASN A 23 -3.60 -3.62 5.81
C ASN A 23 -4.58 -3.67 7.01
N GLY A 24 -5.17 -2.54 7.41
CA GLY A 24 -6.04 -2.46 8.58
C GLY A 24 -5.31 -2.46 9.93
N GLU A 25 -3.99 -2.27 9.91
CA GLU A 25 -3.14 -2.23 11.11
C GLU A 25 -3.19 -0.86 11.81
N HIS A 26 -3.63 0.19 11.09
CA HIS A 26 -3.73 1.55 11.60
C HIS A 26 -5.02 2.23 11.13
N PRO A 27 -5.71 3.02 11.98
CA PRO A 27 -6.87 3.80 11.55
C PRO A 27 -6.48 4.95 10.59
N PHE A 28 -7.44 5.44 9.81
CA PHE A 28 -7.20 6.59 8.94
C PHE A 28 -7.08 7.88 9.79
N PRO A 29 -6.01 8.67 9.65
CA PRO A 29 -5.79 9.86 10.46
C PRO A 29 -6.70 11.02 10.04
N THR A 30 -7.27 11.72 11.02
CA THR A 30 -8.13 12.91 10.80
C THR A 30 -7.48 14.22 11.24
N GLU A 31 -6.34 14.15 11.93
CA GLU A 31 -5.66 15.30 12.55
C GLU A 31 -4.63 15.96 11.63
N ILE A 32 -4.38 15.41 10.44
CA ILE A 32 -3.48 15.98 9.43
C ILE A 32 -4.26 16.89 8.46
N ASP A 33 -3.54 17.75 7.74
CA ASP A 33 -4.15 18.65 6.76
C ASP A 33 -4.88 17.90 5.63
N HIS A 34 -5.87 18.55 5.04
CA HIS A 34 -6.74 17.92 4.04
C HIS A 34 -5.98 17.41 2.80
N GLU A 35 -4.93 18.11 2.37
CA GLU A 35 -4.12 17.69 1.23
C GLU A 35 -3.36 16.40 1.53
N SER A 36 -2.75 16.30 2.72
CA SER A 36 -2.10 15.09 3.20
C SER A 36 -3.08 13.94 3.37
N GLN A 37 -4.30 14.19 3.87
CA GLN A 37 -5.37 13.17 3.93
C GLN A 37 -5.71 12.64 2.53
N LEU A 38 -5.90 13.53 1.56
CA LEU A 38 -6.21 13.13 0.19
C LEU A 38 -5.09 12.30 -0.45
N ARG A 39 -3.83 12.76 -0.31
CA ARG A 39 -2.66 12.00 -0.78
C ARG A 39 -2.58 10.62 -0.13
N LEU A 40 -2.82 10.54 1.18
CA LEU A 40 -2.83 9.29 1.92
C LEU A 40 -3.94 8.35 1.45
N ALA A 41 -5.16 8.87 1.22
CA ALA A 41 -6.29 8.08 0.71
C ALA A 41 -6.00 7.48 -0.66
N ILE A 42 -5.36 8.24 -1.56
CA ILE A 42 -4.94 7.76 -2.88
C ILE A 42 -3.93 6.61 -2.74
N LEU A 43 -2.92 6.77 -1.88
CA LEU A 43 -1.91 5.73 -1.64
C LEU A 43 -2.52 4.45 -1.04
N VAL A 44 -3.41 4.60 -0.05
CA VAL A 44 -4.14 3.46 0.55
C VAL A 44 -4.95 2.72 -0.51
N ARG A 45 -5.67 3.45 -1.37
CA ARG A 45 -6.46 2.86 -2.45
C ARG A 45 -5.56 2.10 -3.43
N GLN A 46 -4.45 2.70 -3.85
CA GLN A 46 -3.50 2.07 -4.76
C GLN A 46 -2.96 0.76 -4.18
N HIS A 47 -2.49 0.77 -2.92
CA HIS A 47 -1.97 -0.43 -2.27
C HIS A 47 -3.00 -1.56 -2.18
N ARG A 48 -4.27 -1.24 -1.88
CA ARG A 48 -5.35 -2.23 -1.86
C ARG A 48 -5.66 -2.79 -3.24
N CYS A 49 -5.66 -1.96 -4.28
CA CYS A 49 -5.83 -2.40 -5.65
C CYS A 49 -4.71 -3.35 -6.08
N ASP A 50 -3.44 -2.98 -5.82
CA ASP A 50 -2.28 -3.80 -6.16
C ASP A 50 -2.35 -5.15 -5.44
N SER A 51 -2.66 -5.15 -4.14
CA SER A 51 -2.81 -6.36 -3.34
C SER A 51 -3.93 -7.28 -3.87
N LEU A 52 -5.06 -6.70 -4.29
CA LEU A 52 -6.17 -7.46 -4.86
C LEU A 52 -5.78 -8.09 -6.21
N MET A 53 -5.10 -7.35 -7.07
CA MET A 53 -4.63 -7.85 -8.35
C MET A 53 -3.63 -8.99 -8.18
N ASP A 54 -2.71 -8.89 -7.22
CA ASP A 54 -1.78 -9.97 -6.88
C ASP A 54 -2.49 -11.24 -6.41
N LEU A 55 -3.54 -11.09 -5.58
CA LEU A 55 -4.34 -12.24 -5.12
C LEU A 55 -5.09 -12.90 -6.27
N ILE A 56 -5.71 -12.11 -7.15
CA ILE A 56 -6.40 -12.62 -8.34
C ILE A 56 -5.41 -13.37 -9.25
N ALA A 57 -4.23 -12.78 -9.51
CA ALA A 57 -3.19 -13.40 -10.33
C ALA A 57 -2.73 -14.74 -9.74
N LYS A 58 -2.52 -14.82 -8.42
CA LYS A 58 -2.17 -16.07 -7.72
C LYS A 58 -3.27 -17.12 -7.83
N GLN A 59 -4.54 -16.72 -7.70
CA GLN A 59 -5.67 -17.63 -7.85
C GLN A 59 -5.74 -18.21 -9.26
N ILE A 60 -5.62 -17.36 -10.29
CA ILE A 60 -5.60 -17.79 -11.70
C ILE A 60 -4.44 -18.77 -11.95
N ALA A 61 -3.23 -18.46 -11.47
CA ALA A 61 -2.07 -19.33 -11.62
C ALA A 61 -2.27 -20.70 -10.95
N SER A 62 -2.83 -20.71 -9.73
CA SER A 62 -3.18 -21.94 -9.01
C SER A 62 -4.21 -22.77 -9.77
N ASP A 63 -5.25 -22.13 -10.31
CA ASP A 63 -6.31 -22.82 -11.04
C ASP A 63 -5.80 -23.46 -12.34
N ILE A 64 -4.95 -22.75 -13.09
CA ILE A 64 -4.29 -23.27 -14.30
C ILE A 64 -3.44 -24.50 -13.95
N TYR A 65 -2.65 -24.43 -12.88
CA TYR A 65 -1.80 -25.55 -12.44
C TYR A 65 -2.62 -26.77 -12.02
N GLN A 66 -3.69 -26.57 -11.26
CA GLN A 66 -4.57 -27.66 -10.83
C GLN A 66 -5.31 -28.32 -11.99
N GLN A 67 -5.79 -27.53 -12.97
CA GLN A 67 -6.42 -28.05 -14.17
C GLN A 67 -5.44 -28.90 -15.00
N HIS A 68 -4.20 -28.44 -15.15
CA HIS A 68 -3.16 -29.21 -15.84
C HIS A 68 -2.93 -30.56 -15.16
N ASN A 69 -2.79 -30.59 -13.83
CA ASN A 69 -2.58 -31.84 -13.08
C ASN A 69 -3.78 -32.80 -13.05
N ARG A 70 -4.99 -32.35 -13.39
CA ARG A 70 -6.18 -33.24 -13.50
C ARG A 70 -6.30 -33.91 -14.86
N LEU A 71 -5.61 -33.38 -15.88
CA LEU A 71 -5.67 -33.84 -17.26
C LEU A 71 -4.54 -34.82 -17.61
N TYR A 72 -3.59 -35.03 -16.70
CA TYR A 72 -2.51 -36.02 -16.76
C TYR A 72 -2.68 -37.05 -15.63
#